data_AF-A0A369KZU6-F1
#
_entry.id   AF-A0A369KZU6-F1
#
_cell.length_a   1.000
_cell.length_b   1.000
_cell.length_c   1.000
_cell.angle_alpha   90.00
_cell.angle_beta   90.00
_cell.angle_gamma   90.00
#
_symmetry.space_group_name_H-M   'P 1'
#
loop_
_entity.id
_entity.type
_entity.pdbx_description
1 polymer ?
#
loop_
_entity_poly.entity_id
_entity_poly.type
_entity_poly.pdbx_seq_one_letter_code
_entity_poly.pdbx_strand_id
1 'polypeptide(L)'
;KRCQRFAQRKQSKSKKYHSLPKSKQERKLHVKVANIRQDYLHKESTKLVKKCSLIVVGDVPCKFMNRNKKLAGISLDSGIGMFKNMLKYKAI
;
A
#
# COMPACT_ATOMS: atom_id res chain seq x y z
N LYS A 1 -10.14 -43.59 2.28
CA LYS A 1 -9.79 -43.04 3.63
C LYS A 1 -8.70 -41.94 3.62
N ARG A 2 -7.68 -41.96 2.75
CA ARG A 2 -6.60 -40.93 2.69
C ARG A 2 -7.08 -39.52 2.28
N CYS A 3 -7.98 -39.44 1.31
CA CYS A 3 -8.54 -38.17 0.82
C CYS A 3 -9.35 -37.43 1.90
N GLN A 4 -10.11 -38.16 2.71
CA GLN A 4 -10.88 -37.60 3.84
C GLN A 4 -9.94 -37.00 4.91
N ARG A 5 -8.85 -37.68 5.25
CA ARG A 5 -7.83 -37.16 6.18
C ARG A 5 -7.14 -35.90 5.61
N PHE A 6 -6.88 -35.87 4.30
CA PHE A 6 -6.27 -34.71 3.64
C PHE A 6 -7.23 -33.49 3.64
N ALA A 7 -8.51 -33.71 3.36
CA ALA A 7 -9.55 -32.69 3.43
C ALA A 7 -9.74 -32.16 4.87
N GLN A 8 -9.80 -33.04 5.87
CA GLN A 8 -9.85 -32.64 7.28
C GLN A 8 -8.61 -31.85 7.71
N ARG A 9 -7.42 -32.19 7.23
CA ARG A 9 -6.17 -31.47 7.53
C ARG A 9 -6.13 -30.07 6.89
N LYS A 10 -6.74 -29.89 5.71
CA LYS A 10 -6.96 -28.57 5.10
C LYS A 10 -7.99 -27.75 5.88
N GLN A 11 -9.10 -28.36 6.30
CA GLN A 11 -10.13 -27.69 7.11
C GLN A 11 -9.62 -27.31 8.51
N SER A 12 -8.84 -28.15 9.18
CA SER A 12 -8.27 -27.85 10.50
C SER A 12 -7.22 -26.73 10.44
N LYS A 13 -6.39 -26.70 9.38
CA LYS A 13 -5.49 -25.57 9.10
C LYS A 13 -6.25 -24.28 8.80
N SER A 14 -7.38 -24.35 8.09
CA SER A 14 -8.27 -23.21 7.84
C SER A 14 -8.87 -22.65 9.15
N LYS A 15 -9.37 -23.53 10.03
CA LYS A 15 -9.85 -23.15 11.36
C LYS A 15 -8.76 -22.50 12.23
N LYS A 16 -7.50 -22.94 12.11
CA LYS A 16 -6.34 -22.34 12.78
C LYS A 16 -5.96 -20.96 12.21
N TYR A 17 -6.32 -20.67 10.97
CA TYR A 17 -6.15 -19.34 10.38
C TYR A 17 -7.18 -18.34 10.95
N HIS A 18 -8.38 -18.83 11.29
CA HIS A 18 -9.43 -18.04 11.96
C HIS A 18 -9.22 -17.94 13.48
N SER A 19 -8.29 -18.69 14.07
CA SER A 19 -7.94 -18.60 15.50
C SER A 19 -6.89 -17.53 15.81
N LEU A 20 -6.39 -16.80 14.80
CA LEU A 20 -5.55 -15.63 15.04
C LEU A 20 -6.43 -14.48 15.54
N PRO A 21 -6.05 -13.77 16.61
CA PRO A 21 -6.83 -12.64 17.11
C PRO A 21 -7.05 -11.63 15.99
N LYS A 22 -8.26 -11.06 15.90
CA LYS A 22 -8.70 -10.15 14.82
C LYS A 22 -7.68 -9.06 14.51
N SER A 23 -7.04 -8.51 15.55
CA SER A 23 -5.96 -7.53 15.44
C SER A 23 -4.76 -7.98 14.60
N LYS A 24 -4.36 -9.27 14.67
CA LYS A 24 -3.28 -9.81 13.82
C LYS A 24 -3.72 -9.94 12.35
N GLN A 25 -5.00 -10.17 12.10
CA GLN A 25 -5.53 -10.28 10.74
C GLN A 25 -5.62 -8.89 10.08
N GLU A 26 -6.15 -7.90 10.80
CA GLU A 26 -6.21 -6.49 10.38
C GLU A 26 -4.80 -5.95 10.09
N ARG A 27 -3.84 -6.19 10.99
CA ARG A 27 -2.45 -5.79 10.77
C ARG A 27 -1.87 -6.37 9.48
N LYS A 28 -2.14 -7.65 9.19
CA LYS A 28 -1.67 -8.28 7.94
C LYS A 28 -2.28 -7.61 6.71
N LEU A 29 -3.56 -7.26 6.77
CA LEU A 29 -4.23 -6.55 5.67
C LEU A 29 -3.65 -5.15 5.48
N HIS A 30 -3.47 -4.39 6.55
CA HIS A 30 -2.84 -3.06 6.48
C HIS A 30 -1.43 -3.11 5.90
N VAL A 31 -0.61 -4.08 6.34
CA VAL A 31 0.74 -4.28 5.78
C VAL A 31 0.65 -4.64 4.30
N LYS A 32 -0.26 -5.53 3.91
CA LYS A 32 -0.45 -5.92 2.50
C LYS A 32 -0.82 -4.72 1.64
N VAL A 33 -1.82 -3.92 2.07
CA VAL A 33 -2.26 -2.71 1.35
C VAL A 33 -1.13 -1.68 1.27
N ALA A 34 -0.40 -1.46 2.37
CA ALA A 34 0.73 -0.55 2.39
C ALA A 34 1.83 -0.96 1.40
N ASN A 35 2.17 -2.26 1.36
CA ASN A 35 3.19 -2.79 0.45
C ASN A 35 2.78 -2.68 -1.01
N ILE A 36 1.51 -2.99 -1.35
CA ILE A 36 0.99 -2.84 -2.72
C ILE A 36 1.07 -1.38 -3.16
N ARG A 37 0.65 -0.44 -2.31
CA ARG A 37 0.72 0.99 -2.60
C ARG A 37 2.17 1.44 -2.79
N GLN A 38 3.08 1.00 -1.93
CA GLN A 38 4.49 1.35 -2.03
C GLN A 38 5.11 0.83 -3.35
N ASP A 39 4.85 -0.43 -3.71
CA ASP A 39 5.31 -1.03 -4.97
C ASP A 39 4.78 -0.26 -6.19
N TYR A 40 3.49 0.09 -6.19
CA TYR A 40 2.88 0.91 -7.23
C TYR A 40 3.58 2.28 -7.36
N LEU A 41 3.75 3.01 -6.26
CA LEU A 41 4.41 4.32 -6.26
C LEU A 41 5.86 4.23 -6.73
N HIS A 42 6.59 3.17 -6.38
CA HIS A 42 7.96 2.97 -6.87
C HIS A 42 7.99 2.75 -8.39
N LYS A 43 7.08 1.95 -8.93
CA LYS A 43 7.00 1.69 -10.39
C LYS A 43 6.65 2.95 -11.16
N GLU A 44 5.61 3.67 -10.71
CA GLU A 44 5.16 4.89 -11.39
C GLU A 44 6.19 6.02 -11.29
N SER A 45 6.83 6.23 -10.13
CA SER A 45 7.88 7.25 -10.02
C SER A 45 9.06 6.97 -10.94
N THR A 46 9.52 5.72 -11.02
CA THR A 46 10.60 5.34 -11.95
C THR A 46 10.18 5.54 -13.41
N LYS A 47 8.94 5.18 -13.76
CA LYS A 47 8.40 5.35 -15.10
C LYS A 47 8.31 6.83 -15.49
N LEU A 48 7.87 7.68 -14.56
CA LEU A 48 7.74 9.12 -14.80
C LEU A 48 9.11 9.79 -14.99
N VAL A 49 10.07 9.51 -14.11
CA VAL A 49 11.44 10.05 -14.20
C VAL A 49 12.11 9.63 -15.51
N LYS A 50 11.93 8.38 -15.94
CA LYS A 50 12.49 7.92 -17.22
C LYS A 50 11.86 8.58 -18.44
N LYS A 51 10.59 9.01 -18.35
CA LYS A 51 9.84 9.57 -19.47
C LYS A 51 10.01 11.09 -19.60
N CYS A 52 10.22 11.79 -18.48
CA CYS A 52 10.21 13.24 -18.42
C CYS A 52 11.61 13.78 -18.11
N SER A 53 12.13 14.66 -18.96
CA SER A 53 13.44 15.31 -18.73
C SER A 53 13.39 16.37 -17.62
N LEU A 54 12.22 16.94 -17.34
CA LEU A 54 12.00 17.91 -16.26
C LEU A 54 10.66 17.63 -15.59
N ILE A 55 10.67 17.54 -14.25
CA ILE A 55 9.46 17.35 -13.43
C ILE A 55 9.40 18.48 -12.42
N VAL A 56 8.37 19.33 -12.51
CA VAL A 56 8.11 20.40 -11.55
C VAL A 56 7.01 19.95 -10.60
N VAL A 57 7.31 19.93 -9.30
CA VAL A 57 6.35 19.55 -8.26
C VAL A 57 5.96 20.77 -7.45
N GLY A 58 4.68 21.14 -7.46
CA GLY A 58 4.17 22.23 -6.64
C GLY A 58 4.30 21.98 -5.14
N ASP A 59 4.70 23.02 -4.40
CA ASP A 59 4.82 22.96 -2.94
C ASP A 59 3.45 23.14 -2.26
N VAL A 60 2.63 22.09 -2.35
CA VAL A 60 1.42 21.96 -1.54
C VAL A 60 1.75 21.07 -0.34
N PRO A 61 1.65 21.59 0.90
CA PRO A 61 1.91 20.80 2.09
C PRO A 61 0.82 19.75 2.29
N CYS A 62 1.20 18.48 2.48
CA CYS A 62 0.23 17.39 2.68
C CYS A 62 -0.68 17.63 3.89
N LYS A 63 -0.19 18.34 4.92
CA LYS A 63 -0.98 18.72 6.10
C LYS A 63 -2.21 19.57 5.71
N PHE A 64 -2.07 20.45 4.72
CA PHE A 64 -3.17 21.26 4.23
C PHE A 64 -4.23 20.40 3.55
N MET A 65 -3.80 19.49 2.66
CA MET A 65 -4.71 18.57 1.95
C MET A 65 -5.44 17.63 2.90
N ASN A 66 -4.76 17.11 3.93
CA ASN A 66 -5.33 16.18 4.90
C ASN A 66 -6.34 16.84 5.85
N ARG A 67 -6.24 18.16 6.07
CA ARG A 67 -7.21 18.92 6.89
C ARG A 67 -8.49 19.23 6.11
N ASN A 68 -8.40 19.36 4.79
CA ASN A 68 -9.54 19.64 3.95
C ASN A 68 -10.36 18.36 3.71
N LYS A 69 -11.58 18.28 4.25
CA LYS A 69 -12.47 17.10 4.12
C LYS A 69 -12.67 16.65 2.66
N LYS A 70 -12.66 17.56 1.69
CA LYS A 70 -12.83 17.24 0.27
C LYS A 70 -11.58 16.62 -0.36
N LEU A 71 -10.38 16.96 0.14
CA LEU A 71 -9.10 16.50 -0.41
C LEU A 71 -8.46 15.39 0.42
N ALA A 72 -8.87 15.22 1.68
CA ALA A 72 -8.25 14.31 2.62
C ALA A 72 -8.27 12.85 2.12
N GLY A 73 -9.40 12.36 1.61
CA GLY A 73 -9.50 11.01 1.06
C GLY A 73 -8.50 10.78 -0.07
N ILE A 74 -8.56 11.62 -1.10
CA ILE A 74 -7.68 11.54 -2.29
C ILE A 74 -6.20 11.63 -1.88
N SER A 75 -5.86 12.57 -0.99
CA SER A 75 -4.50 12.78 -0.49
C SER A 75 -3.93 11.54 0.21
N LEU A 76 -4.72 10.98 1.12
CA LEU A 76 -4.32 9.85 1.96
C LEU A 76 -4.22 8.56 1.15
N ASP A 77 -5.18 8.31 0.26
CA ASP A 77 -5.20 7.14 -0.62
C ASP A 77 -4.04 7.18 -1.61
N SER A 78 -3.80 8.34 -2.23
CA SER A 78 -2.77 8.50 -3.26
C SER A 78 -1.34 8.53 -2.70
N GLY A 79 -1.14 8.81 -1.40
CA GLY A 79 0.18 8.79 -0.78
C GLY A 79 1.15 9.83 -1.34
N ILE A 80 0.64 11.03 -1.70
CA ILE A 80 1.38 12.09 -2.40
C ILE A 80 2.71 12.46 -1.72
N GLY A 81 2.75 12.50 -0.39
CA GLY A 81 3.99 12.82 0.33
C GLY A 81 5.12 11.80 0.09
N MET A 82 4.80 10.51 0.04
CA MET A 82 5.77 9.46 -0.28
C MET A 82 6.22 9.58 -1.73
N PHE A 83 5.29 9.84 -2.65
CA PHE A 83 5.59 10.03 -4.06
C PHE A 83 6.54 11.21 -4.31
N LYS A 84 6.32 12.35 -3.65
CA LYS A 84 7.23 13.51 -3.68
C LYS A 84 8.65 13.12 -3.25
N ASN A 85 8.77 12.39 -2.14
CA ASN A 85 10.07 11.90 -1.67
C ASN A 85 10.72 10.96 -2.70
N MET A 86 9.95 10.07 -3.33
CA MET A 86 10.45 9.17 -4.38
C MET A 86 11.00 9.92 -5.59
N LEU A 87 10.27 10.94 -6.07
CA LEU A 87 10.76 11.78 -7.15
C LEU A 87 12.04 12.51 -6.76
N LYS A 88 12.11 13.07 -5.55
CA LYS A 88 13.27 13.83 -5.08
C LYS A 88 14.58 13.04 -5.13
N TYR A 89 14.58 11.76 -4.76
CA TYR A 89 15.80 10.95 -4.80
C TYR A 89 16.02 10.20 -6.12
N LYS A 90 14.98 9.96 -6.92
CA LYS A 90 15.11 9.26 -8.21
C LYS A 90 15.39 10.18 -9.40
N ALA A 91 15.00 11.46 -9.30
CA ALA A 91 15.19 12.45 -10.35
C ALA A 91 16.54 13.19 -10.25
N ILE A 92 17.51 12.58 -9.55
CA ILE A 92 18.93 12.94 -9.57
C ILE A 92 19.59 12.00 -10.58
#